data_AF-A0A536LH51-F1
#
_entry.id   AF-A0A536LH51-F1
#
_cell.length_a   1.000
_cell.length_b   1.000
_cell.length_c   1.000
_cell.angle_alpha   90.00
_cell.angle_beta   90.00
_cell.angle_gamma   90.00
#
_symmetry.space_group_name_H-M   'P 1'
#
loop_
_entity.id
_entity.type
_entity.pdbx_description
1 polymer ?
#
loop_
_entity_poly.entity_id
_entity_poly.type
_entity_poly.pdbx_seq_one_letter_code
_entity_poly.pdbx_strand_id
1 'polypeptide(L)'
;MAAALAAAILAACGTNHAEGPPPPDSTQAAGFVDTLEARTFHYFWDLTNTSNGLTPDRSPTRSFSSIAAVGFALTAYPIGAERGYITRAQAAARTLTTLQFFWTATQDSSASGATGYHGFFYHFLDMNTGKRYQTVELSTIDTALLLAGVLFCQSYFDNATDSSEAAIRRLADSIYRRTDWQWFSPRPPVVALGWHPETGTGFLPYDWRGYNEAMILYL
;
A
#
# COMPACT_ATOMS: atom_id res chain seq x y z
N MET A 1 -70.68 -13.03 28.72
CA MET A 1 -70.47 -14.05 27.67
C MET A 1 -70.27 -13.31 26.36
N ALA A 2 -69.09 -13.48 25.76
CA ALA A 2 -68.63 -13.26 24.37
C ALA A 2 -69.55 -12.47 23.40
N ALA A 3 -69.10 -11.61 22.49
CA ALA A 3 -67.78 -11.25 21.98
C ALA A 3 -67.96 -9.99 21.11
N ALA A 4 -67.05 -9.01 21.16
CA ALA A 4 -66.96 -7.97 20.15
C ALA A 4 -65.60 -7.25 20.21
N LEU A 5 -65.10 -6.90 19.01
CA LEU A 5 -63.92 -6.08 18.70
C LEU A 5 -62.54 -6.72 18.85
N ALA A 6 -62.19 -7.55 17.86
CA ALA A 6 -60.83 -7.60 17.35
C ALA A 6 -60.87 -7.20 15.87
N ALA A 7 -60.90 -5.89 15.61
CA ALA A 7 -60.76 -5.35 14.27
C ALA A 7 -59.86 -4.11 14.33
N ALA A 8 -58.91 -4.06 13.39
CA ALA A 8 -58.05 -2.94 13.03
C ALA A 8 -56.78 -2.69 13.87
N ILE A 9 -55.76 -3.57 13.73
CA ILE A 9 -54.35 -3.13 13.56
C ILE A 9 -53.63 -4.11 12.62
N LEU A 10 -53.92 -4.05 11.32
CA LEU A 10 -53.17 -4.78 10.28
C LEU A 10 -52.98 -3.91 9.03
N ALA A 11 -52.59 -2.65 9.22
CA ALA A 11 -52.35 -1.72 8.11
C ALA A 11 -51.19 -0.75 8.39
N ALA A 12 -50.06 -1.25 8.90
CA ALA A 12 -48.83 -0.46 9.03
C ALA A 12 -47.60 -1.14 8.39
N CYS A 13 -47.81 -2.05 7.44
CA CYS A 13 -46.78 -2.41 6.46
C CYS A 13 -47.09 -1.68 5.16
N GLY A 14 -47.17 -0.35 5.24
CA GLY A 14 -47.16 0.50 4.06
C GLY A 14 -45.76 0.44 3.46
N THR A 15 -45.67 -0.12 2.25
CA THR A 15 -44.60 0.06 1.27
C THR A 15 -43.19 0.24 1.86
N ASN A 16 -42.41 -0.84 1.87
CA ASN A 16 -40.96 -0.72 1.86
C ASN A 16 -40.58 0.32 0.80
N HIS A 17 -39.87 1.37 1.20
CA HIS A 17 -39.30 2.37 0.32
C HIS A 17 -38.53 1.66 -0.81
N ALA A 18 -39.19 1.51 -1.97
CA ALA A 18 -38.63 0.85 -3.14
C ALA A 18 -37.67 1.78 -3.91
N GLU A 19 -37.60 3.04 -3.51
CA GLU A 19 -36.60 3.99 -3.99
C GLU A 19 -35.66 4.29 -2.82
N GLY A 20 -34.41 3.85 -2.96
CA GLY A 20 -33.31 4.38 -2.15
C GLY A 20 -33.22 5.90 -2.32
N PRO A 21 -32.39 6.59 -1.51
CA PRO A 21 -32.18 8.02 -1.71
C PRO A 21 -31.85 8.30 -3.18
N PRO A 22 -32.40 9.38 -3.77
CA PRO A 22 -32.12 9.72 -5.15
C PRO A 22 -30.60 9.78 -5.33
N PRO A 23 -30.06 9.32 -6.48
CA PRO A 23 -28.63 9.41 -6.72
C PRO A 23 -28.17 10.86 -6.50
N PRO A 24 -27.02 11.07 -5.86
CA PRO A 24 -26.56 12.41 -5.57
C PRO A 24 -26.46 13.21 -6.87
N ASP A 25 -26.71 14.53 -6.79
CA ASP A 25 -26.49 15.42 -7.93
C ASP A 25 -25.09 15.19 -8.47
N SER A 26 -25.00 14.78 -9.74
CA SER A 26 -23.75 14.41 -10.39
C SER A 26 -22.66 15.47 -10.27
N THR A 27 -23.03 16.75 -10.22
CA THR A 27 -22.08 17.86 -10.06
C THR A 27 -21.53 17.91 -8.63
N GLN A 28 -22.43 17.78 -7.64
CA GLN A 28 -22.06 17.74 -6.22
C GLN A 28 -21.24 16.50 -5.89
N ALA A 29 -21.61 15.34 -6.45
CA ALA A 29 -20.88 14.09 -6.31
C ALA A 29 -19.46 14.21 -6.89
N ALA A 30 -19.32 14.78 -8.09
CA ALA A 30 -18.01 15.03 -8.70
C ALA A 30 -17.15 15.96 -7.83
N GLY A 31 -17.68 17.10 -7.39
CA GLY A 31 -16.94 18.03 -6.53
C GLY A 31 -16.54 17.43 -5.17
N PHE A 32 -17.38 16.54 -4.61
CA PHE A 32 -17.02 15.78 -3.42
C PHE A 32 -15.87 14.81 -3.67
N VAL A 33 -15.90 14.05 -4.78
CA VAL A 33 -14.83 13.12 -5.16
C VAL A 33 -13.52 13.86 -5.39
N ASP A 34 -13.53 15.01 -6.10
CA ASP A 34 -12.32 15.82 -6.31
C ASP A 34 -11.72 16.29 -4.98
N THR A 35 -12.57 16.75 -4.05
CA THR A 35 -12.12 17.20 -2.72
C THR A 35 -11.57 16.04 -1.89
N LEU A 36 -12.23 14.88 -1.94
CA LEU A 36 -11.82 13.67 -1.24
C LEU A 36 -10.47 13.18 -1.77
N GLU A 37 -10.32 13.10 -3.09
CA GLU A 37 -9.08 12.67 -3.75
C GLU A 37 -7.91 13.60 -3.38
N ALA A 38 -8.10 14.92 -3.50
CA ALA A 38 -7.07 15.90 -3.16
C ALA A 38 -6.65 15.79 -1.68
N ARG A 39 -7.60 15.70 -0.76
CA ARG A 39 -7.30 15.59 0.68
C ARG A 39 -6.63 14.27 1.03
N THR A 40 -7.02 13.17 0.40
CA THR A 40 -6.37 11.87 0.58
C THR A 40 -4.96 11.87 0.01
N PHE A 41 -4.72 12.52 -1.15
CA PHE A 41 -3.38 12.70 -1.70
C PHE A 41 -2.45 13.41 -0.70
N HIS A 42 -2.94 14.45 -0.02
CA HIS A 42 -2.16 15.18 0.98
C HIS A 42 -1.65 14.31 2.14
N TYR A 43 -2.34 13.22 2.50
CA TYR A 43 -1.80 12.25 3.45
C TYR A 43 -0.43 11.70 2.97
N PHE A 44 -0.36 11.26 1.72
CA PHE A 44 0.86 10.68 1.16
C PHE A 44 1.91 11.73 0.86
N TRP A 45 1.50 12.91 0.41
CA TRP A 45 2.44 13.96 0.03
C TRP A 45 3.08 14.65 1.24
N ASP A 46 2.26 15.09 2.20
CA ASP A 46 2.68 15.94 3.30
C ASP A 46 3.30 15.14 4.46
N LEU A 47 2.84 13.89 4.68
CA LEU A 47 3.30 13.09 5.82
C LEU A 47 4.45 12.12 5.50
N THR A 48 4.72 11.87 4.21
CA THR A 48 5.89 11.05 3.83
C THR A 48 7.18 11.79 4.13
N ASN A 49 8.12 11.10 4.80
CA ASN A 49 9.44 11.65 5.08
C ASN A 49 10.19 11.91 3.77
N THR A 50 10.47 13.18 3.47
CA THR A 50 11.09 13.60 2.22
C THR A 50 12.56 13.19 2.07
N SER A 51 13.22 12.80 3.15
CA SER A 51 14.64 12.39 3.13
C SER A 51 14.86 10.94 2.70
N ASN A 52 13.88 10.06 2.92
CA ASN A 52 14.00 8.61 2.63
C ASN A 52 12.76 8.03 1.93
N GLY A 53 11.70 8.80 1.74
CA GLY A 53 10.49 8.36 1.06
C GLY A 53 9.57 7.46 1.88
N LEU A 54 9.80 7.32 3.19
CA LEU A 54 8.98 6.48 4.06
C LEU A 54 7.65 7.16 4.45
N THR A 55 6.56 6.46 4.21
CA THR A 55 5.18 6.89 4.50
C THR A 55 4.73 6.30 5.84
N PRO A 56 4.15 7.10 6.74
CA PRO A 56 3.69 6.60 8.03
C PRO A 56 2.56 5.57 7.84
N ASP A 57 2.46 4.63 8.79
CA ASP A 57 1.35 3.68 8.85
C ASP A 57 0.00 4.37 9.18
N ARG A 58 0.04 5.43 9.98
CA ARG A 58 -1.15 6.15 10.44
C ARG A 58 -0.87 7.60 10.84
N SER A 59 -1.95 8.38 10.94
CA SER A 59 -1.98 9.79 11.34
C SER A 59 -3.28 10.07 12.13
N PRO A 60 -3.33 11.01 13.09
CA PRO A 60 -2.31 12.01 13.47
C PRO A 60 -1.30 11.53 14.50
N THR A 61 -1.50 10.38 15.13
CA THR A 61 -0.53 9.83 16.09
C THR A 61 0.73 9.41 15.36
N ARG A 62 1.88 10.01 15.73
CA ARG A 62 3.19 9.64 15.19
C ARG A 62 3.39 8.12 15.28
N SER A 63 3.83 7.52 14.17
CA SER A 63 3.99 6.07 14.03
C SER A 63 5.29 5.70 13.31
N PHE A 64 5.51 4.40 13.15
CA PHE A 64 6.46 3.79 12.20
C PHE A 64 5.94 3.91 10.75
N SER A 65 6.79 3.54 9.79
CA SER A 65 6.42 3.44 8.38
C SER A 65 5.83 2.06 8.06
N SER A 66 4.82 2.01 7.18
CA SER A 66 4.37 0.77 6.53
C SER A 66 4.85 0.73 5.09
N ILE A 67 5.49 -0.37 4.68
CA ILE A 67 5.97 -0.49 3.29
C ILE A 67 4.82 -0.63 2.29
N ALA A 68 3.66 -1.18 2.70
CA ALA A 68 2.46 -1.18 1.88
C ALA A 68 1.95 0.26 1.66
N ALA A 69 1.94 1.08 2.72
CA ALA A 69 1.59 2.50 2.61
C ALA A 69 2.55 3.25 1.66
N VAL A 70 3.84 2.90 1.65
CA VAL A 70 4.79 3.45 0.66
C VAL A 70 4.43 3.02 -0.77
N GLY A 71 4.02 1.77 -0.99
CA GLY A 71 3.51 1.32 -2.28
C GLY A 71 2.34 2.17 -2.79
N PHE A 72 1.37 2.45 -1.91
CA PHE A 72 0.26 3.34 -2.25
C PHE A 72 0.70 4.79 -2.48
N ALA A 73 1.66 5.29 -1.70
CA ALA A 73 2.22 6.62 -1.89
C ALA A 73 2.90 6.78 -3.25
N LEU A 74 3.64 5.76 -3.71
CA LEU A 74 4.27 5.73 -5.03
C LEU A 74 3.21 5.87 -6.13
N THR A 75 2.07 5.20 -6.03
CA THR A 75 0.95 5.38 -6.97
C THR A 75 0.30 6.76 -6.86
N ALA A 76 0.21 7.32 -5.65
CA ALA A 76 -0.38 8.63 -5.42
C ALA A 76 0.41 9.78 -6.07
N TYR A 77 1.73 9.68 -6.21
CA TYR A 77 2.54 10.77 -6.79
C TYR A 77 2.24 11.05 -8.26
N PRO A 78 2.23 10.06 -9.18
CA PRO A 78 1.71 10.24 -10.53
C PRO A 78 0.28 10.78 -10.58
N ILE A 79 -0.63 10.27 -9.74
CA ILE A 79 -2.02 10.77 -9.68
C ILE A 79 -2.02 12.26 -9.35
N GLY A 80 -1.27 12.68 -8.33
CA GLY A 80 -1.13 14.09 -7.98
C GLY A 80 -0.52 14.95 -9.09
N ALA A 81 0.36 14.38 -9.92
CA ALA A 81 0.89 15.08 -11.10
C ALA A 81 -0.17 15.26 -12.19
N GLU A 82 -0.94 14.22 -12.52
CA GLU A 82 -2.01 14.28 -13.51
C GLU A 82 -3.18 15.18 -13.06
N ARG A 83 -3.46 15.21 -11.75
CA ARG A 83 -4.47 16.09 -11.16
C ARG A 83 -4.00 17.53 -10.94
N GLY A 84 -2.71 17.80 -11.16
CA GLY A 84 -2.12 19.13 -10.96
C GLY A 84 -1.98 19.57 -9.50
N TYR A 85 -2.01 18.62 -8.54
CA TYR A 85 -1.73 18.91 -7.13
C TYR A 85 -0.24 19.18 -6.89
N ILE A 86 0.61 18.50 -7.67
CA ILE A 86 2.05 18.69 -7.74
C ILE A 86 2.50 18.66 -9.19
N THR A 87 3.71 19.12 -9.47
CA THR A 87 4.32 18.96 -10.80
C THR A 87 4.84 17.54 -11.00
N ARG A 88 4.92 17.08 -12.26
CA ARG A 88 5.55 15.79 -12.60
C ARG A 88 6.99 15.70 -12.11
N ALA A 89 7.75 16.80 -12.16
CA ALA A 89 9.12 16.86 -11.64
C ALA A 89 9.18 16.64 -10.12
N GLN A 90 8.23 17.20 -9.35
CA GLN A 90 8.10 16.95 -7.92
C GLN A 90 7.74 15.48 -7.63
N ALA A 91 6.84 14.89 -8.41
CA ALA A 91 6.48 13.48 -8.30
C ALA A 91 7.67 12.56 -8.59
N ALA A 92 8.42 12.84 -9.67
CA ALA A 92 9.63 12.11 -10.03
C ALA A 92 10.71 12.22 -8.95
N ALA A 93 10.95 13.42 -8.42
CA ALA A 93 11.93 13.62 -7.35
C ALA A 93 11.59 12.81 -6.09
N ARG A 94 10.33 12.83 -5.63
CA ARG A 94 9.91 12.05 -4.46
C ARG A 94 10.03 10.54 -4.72
N THR A 95 9.57 10.08 -5.88
CA THR A 95 9.68 8.68 -6.31
C THR A 95 11.13 8.22 -6.31
N LEU A 96 12.03 9.01 -6.91
CA LEU A 96 13.45 8.66 -7.01
C LEU A 96 14.08 8.53 -5.62
N THR A 97 13.82 9.45 -4.70
CA THR A 97 14.29 9.34 -3.31
C THR A 97 13.80 8.05 -2.64
N THR A 98 12.52 7.72 -2.77
CA THR A 98 11.95 6.48 -2.23
C THR A 98 12.65 5.25 -2.81
N LEU A 99 12.79 5.15 -4.13
CA LEU A 99 13.42 3.99 -4.77
C LEU A 99 14.91 3.89 -4.42
N GLN A 100 15.63 5.00 -4.32
CA GLN A 100 17.03 5.01 -3.89
C GLN A 100 17.18 4.48 -2.47
N PHE A 101 16.28 4.85 -1.55
CA PHE A 101 16.25 4.28 -0.21
C PHE A 101 16.10 2.76 -0.25
N PHE A 102 15.04 2.22 -0.89
CA PHE A 102 14.82 0.76 -0.92
C PHE A 102 15.93 0.00 -1.67
N TRP A 103 16.54 0.60 -2.68
CA TRP A 103 17.65 -0.01 -3.39
C TRP A 103 18.89 -0.14 -2.51
N THR A 104 19.25 0.92 -1.79
CA THR A 104 20.46 0.99 -0.95
C THR A 104 20.26 0.50 0.49
N ALA A 105 19.02 0.21 0.87
CA ALA A 105 18.67 -0.29 2.19
C ALA A 105 19.40 -1.60 2.53
N THR A 106 19.74 -1.76 3.81
CA THR A 106 20.47 -2.93 4.30
C THR A 106 19.62 -4.20 4.16
N GLN A 107 20.15 -5.18 3.43
CA GLN A 107 19.57 -6.51 3.24
C GLN A 107 20.43 -7.54 3.98
N ASP A 108 19.92 -8.10 5.08
CA ASP A 108 20.70 -8.99 5.96
C ASP A 108 19.77 -9.84 6.86
N SER A 109 20.27 -10.99 7.33
CA SER A 109 19.53 -11.92 8.20
C SER A 109 19.65 -11.62 9.69
N SER A 110 20.30 -10.53 10.09
CA SER A 110 20.38 -10.13 11.51
C SER A 110 19.01 -9.79 12.09
N ALA A 111 18.84 -10.07 13.39
CA ALA A 111 17.62 -9.75 14.13
C ALA A 111 17.26 -8.26 14.14
N SER A 112 18.26 -7.38 14.01
CA SER A 112 18.10 -5.93 13.99
C SER A 112 19.07 -5.26 13.01
N GLY A 113 18.80 -4.00 12.66
CA GLY A 113 19.68 -3.19 11.81
C GLY A 113 19.53 -3.40 10.30
N ALA A 114 18.76 -4.41 9.88
CA ALA A 114 18.35 -4.62 8.49
C ALA A 114 17.01 -3.92 8.17
N THR A 115 16.81 -3.59 6.89
CA THR A 115 15.53 -3.12 6.33
C THR A 115 14.77 -4.25 5.65
N GLY A 116 15.48 -5.30 5.24
CA GLY A 116 14.89 -6.47 4.63
C GLY A 116 15.91 -7.59 4.43
N TYR A 117 15.51 -8.65 3.73
CA TYR A 117 16.34 -9.81 3.42
C TYR A 117 15.80 -10.49 2.16
N HIS A 118 16.67 -11.11 1.34
CA HIS A 118 16.31 -11.73 0.04
C HIS A 118 15.48 -10.86 -0.91
N GLY A 119 15.68 -9.53 -0.85
CA GLY A 119 14.95 -8.57 -1.67
C GLY A 119 13.52 -8.27 -1.19
N PHE A 120 13.09 -8.87 -0.07
CA PHE A 120 11.87 -8.49 0.65
C PHE A 120 12.18 -7.42 1.68
N PHE A 121 11.13 -6.83 2.25
CA PHE A 121 11.25 -5.80 3.29
C PHE A 121 10.37 -6.11 4.50
N TYR A 122 10.79 -5.62 5.66
CA TYR A 122 10.02 -5.77 6.89
C TYR A 122 8.74 -4.92 6.81
N HIS A 123 7.63 -5.47 7.31
CA HIS A 123 6.30 -4.84 7.30
C HIS A 123 6.38 -3.38 7.75
N PHE A 124 6.98 -3.16 8.91
CA PHE A 124 7.18 -1.85 9.50
C PHE A 124 8.64 -1.48 9.64
N LEU A 125 8.94 -0.21 9.34
CA LEU A 125 10.27 0.38 9.44
C LEU A 125 10.23 1.60 10.37
N ASP A 126 11.32 1.83 11.10
CA ASP A 126 11.51 3.10 11.79
C ASP A 126 11.53 4.26 10.78
N MET A 127 10.72 5.30 11.02
CA MET A 127 10.47 6.39 10.06
C MET A 127 11.74 7.15 9.64
N ASN A 128 12.76 7.19 10.49
CA ASN A 128 13.95 7.99 10.25
C ASN A 128 15.09 7.13 9.68
N THR A 129 15.36 6.01 10.35
CA THR A 129 16.50 5.15 10.03
C THR A 129 16.18 4.13 8.95
N GLY A 130 14.90 3.83 8.73
CA GLY A 130 14.45 2.82 7.77
C GLY A 130 14.83 1.39 8.15
N LYS A 131 15.21 1.15 9.41
CA LYS A 131 15.49 -0.19 9.93
C LYS A 131 14.21 -0.86 10.40
N ARG A 132 14.19 -2.19 10.45
CA ARG A 132 13.08 -2.98 10.99
C ARG A 132 12.57 -2.38 12.30
N TYR A 133 11.27 -2.13 12.35
CA TYR A 133 10.62 -1.66 13.57
C TYR A 133 10.22 -2.86 14.44
N GLN A 134 10.79 -2.94 15.65
CA GLN A 134 10.51 -4.04 16.59
C GLN A 134 10.70 -5.43 15.94
N THR A 135 9.87 -6.41 16.32
CA THR A 135 9.97 -7.81 15.92
C THR A 135 8.95 -8.18 14.84
N VAL A 136 8.68 -7.26 13.91
CA VAL A 136 7.76 -7.49 12.79
C VAL A 136 8.37 -8.41 11.75
N GLU A 137 7.54 -9.15 11.04
CA GLU A 137 7.96 -10.06 9.98
C GLU A 137 8.51 -9.32 8.75
N LEU A 138 9.40 -9.99 8.04
CA LEU A 138 9.61 -9.76 6.62
C LEU A 138 8.30 -10.14 5.92
N SER A 139 7.60 -9.16 5.33
CA SER A 139 6.21 -9.34 4.89
C SER A 139 6.13 -9.51 3.39
N THR A 140 5.54 -10.63 2.94
CA THR A 140 5.38 -10.89 1.51
C THR A 140 4.32 -10.01 0.89
N ILE A 141 3.14 -9.91 1.52
CA ILE A 141 2.04 -9.11 0.97
C ILE A 141 2.40 -7.63 0.89
N ASP A 142 3.04 -7.08 1.92
CA ASP A 142 3.38 -5.66 1.91
C ASP A 142 4.54 -5.37 0.95
N THR A 143 5.47 -6.32 0.77
CA THR A 143 6.47 -6.24 -0.30
C THR A 143 5.80 -6.27 -1.68
N ALA A 144 4.79 -7.11 -1.90
CA ALA A 144 4.07 -7.14 -3.18
C ALA A 144 3.31 -5.83 -3.45
N LEU A 145 2.66 -5.25 -2.45
CA LEU A 145 1.99 -3.95 -2.54
C LEU A 145 2.99 -2.80 -2.79
N LEU A 146 4.15 -2.82 -2.13
CA LEU A 146 5.25 -1.90 -2.43
C LEU A 146 5.67 -2.03 -3.90
N LEU A 147 5.94 -3.25 -4.36
CA LEU A 147 6.37 -3.51 -5.73
C LEU A 147 5.34 -3.10 -6.78
N ALA A 148 4.05 -3.23 -6.48
CA ALA A 148 2.99 -2.73 -7.35
C ALA A 148 3.12 -1.21 -7.59
N GLY A 149 3.34 -0.43 -6.52
CA GLY A 149 3.61 1.01 -6.64
C GLY A 149 4.92 1.33 -7.37
N VAL A 150 5.97 0.54 -7.11
CA VAL A 150 7.27 0.66 -7.80
C VAL A 150 7.11 0.47 -9.33
N LEU A 151 6.41 -0.59 -9.75
CA LEU A 151 6.18 -0.91 -11.16
C LEU A 151 5.19 0.06 -11.82
N PHE A 152 4.23 0.58 -11.06
CA PHE A 152 3.36 1.66 -11.53
C PHE A 152 4.19 2.90 -11.89
N CYS A 153 5.08 3.33 -10.98
CA CYS A 153 6.02 4.43 -11.25
C CYS A 153 6.96 4.14 -12.41
N GLN A 154 7.47 2.91 -12.54
CA GLN A 154 8.28 2.50 -13.69
C GLN A 154 7.56 2.75 -15.02
N SER A 155 6.26 2.45 -15.07
CA SER A 155 5.45 2.58 -16.27
C SER A 155 5.04 4.03 -16.56
N TYR A 156 4.78 4.81 -15.50
CA TYR A 156 4.34 6.20 -15.62
C TYR A 156 5.46 7.18 -16.01
N PHE A 157 6.66 7.01 -15.43
CA PHE A 157 7.82 7.86 -15.71
C PHE A 157 8.56 7.36 -16.94
N ASP A 158 8.10 7.76 -18.11
CA ASP A 158 8.47 7.26 -19.44
C ASP A 158 9.35 8.22 -20.27
N ASN A 159 9.67 9.42 -19.78
CA ASN A 159 10.53 10.34 -20.51
C ASN A 159 11.96 9.77 -20.62
N ALA A 160 12.40 9.48 -21.85
CA ALA A 160 13.72 8.92 -22.12
C ALA A 160 14.86 9.93 -21.94
N THR A 161 14.58 11.23 -22.05
CA THR A 161 15.57 12.31 -21.98
C THR A 161 15.74 12.86 -20.57
N ASP A 162 14.78 12.61 -19.67
CA ASP A 162 14.89 12.98 -18.26
C ASP A 162 15.71 11.93 -17.49
N SER A 163 16.83 12.37 -16.90
CA SER A 163 17.74 11.49 -16.17
C SER A 163 17.13 10.91 -14.89
N SER A 164 16.22 11.63 -14.24
CA SER A 164 15.53 11.19 -13.03
C SER A 164 14.52 10.10 -13.35
N GLU A 165 13.71 10.30 -14.40
CA GLU A 165 12.77 9.27 -14.87
C GLU A 165 13.50 8.02 -15.37
N ALA A 166 14.61 8.19 -16.08
CA ALA A 166 15.47 7.07 -16.47
C ALA A 166 16.03 6.31 -15.26
N ALA A 167 16.41 7.02 -14.18
CA ALA A 167 16.87 6.38 -12.94
C ALA A 167 15.75 5.64 -12.21
N ILE A 168 14.54 6.22 -12.16
CA ILE A 168 13.34 5.56 -11.61
C ILE A 168 13.11 4.22 -12.30
N ARG A 169 13.10 4.20 -13.64
CA ARG A 169 12.86 2.96 -14.40
C ARG A 169 13.89 1.86 -14.11
N ARG A 170 15.18 2.23 -14.00
CA ARG A 170 16.27 1.29 -13.66
C ARG A 170 16.19 0.76 -12.24
N LEU A 171 15.94 1.64 -11.26
CA LEU A 171 15.83 1.24 -9.86
C LEU A 171 14.60 0.37 -9.65
N ALA A 172 13.47 0.69 -10.28
CA ALA A 172 12.25 -0.09 -10.19
C ALA A 172 12.47 -1.53 -10.72
N ASP A 173 13.07 -1.69 -11.90
CA ASP A 173 13.42 -3.01 -12.45
C ASP A 173 14.36 -3.78 -11.50
N SER A 174 15.37 -3.09 -10.95
CA SER A 174 16.37 -3.70 -10.07
C SER A 174 15.77 -4.15 -8.73
N ILE A 175 14.88 -3.34 -8.14
CA ILE A 175 14.19 -3.67 -6.90
C ILE A 175 13.26 -4.86 -7.13
N TYR A 176 12.44 -4.84 -8.20
CA TYR A 176 11.52 -5.92 -8.53
C TYR A 176 12.24 -7.25 -8.77
N ARG A 177 13.33 -7.25 -9.57
CA ARG A 177 14.08 -8.48 -9.88
C ARG A 177 14.88 -9.04 -8.71
N ARG A 178 15.14 -8.25 -7.67
CA ARG A 178 15.90 -8.70 -6.50
C ARG A 178 15.05 -9.54 -5.53
N THR A 179 13.73 -9.45 -5.61
CA THR A 179 12.81 -10.16 -4.70
C THR A 179 12.76 -11.66 -5.04
N ASP A 180 13.26 -12.50 -4.13
CA ASP A 180 13.36 -13.95 -4.33
C ASP A 180 12.09 -14.70 -3.90
N TRP A 181 11.08 -14.69 -4.77
CA TRP A 181 9.80 -15.39 -4.53
C TRP A 181 9.94 -16.90 -4.38
N GLN A 182 10.98 -17.51 -4.96
CA GLN A 182 11.23 -18.95 -4.82
C GLN A 182 11.70 -19.26 -3.40
N TRP A 183 12.59 -18.44 -2.84
CA TRP A 183 13.02 -18.56 -1.45
C TRP A 183 11.85 -18.40 -0.46
N PHE A 184 10.91 -17.49 -0.74
CA PHE A 184 9.72 -17.29 0.11
C PHE A 184 8.61 -18.34 -0.09
N SER A 185 8.90 -19.44 -0.81
CA SER A 185 7.98 -20.56 -1.01
C SER A 185 8.52 -21.85 -0.37
N PRO A 186 8.75 -21.89 0.96
CA PRO A 186 9.35 -23.04 1.64
C PRO A 186 8.45 -24.29 1.61
N ARG A 187 7.16 -24.11 1.31
CA ARG A 187 6.13 -25.16 1.21
C ARG A 187 5.39 -25.00 -0.13
N PRO A 188 6.06 -25.26 -1.27
CA PRO A 188 5.47 -25.03 -2.58
C PRO A 188 4.15 -25.83 -2.76
N PRO A 189 3.19 -25.32 -3.56
CA PRO A 189 3.33 -24.20 -4.50
C PRO A 189 2.90 -22.83 -3.92
N VAL A 190 2.83 -22.68 -2.60
CA VAL A 190 2.34 -21.45 -1.94
C VAL A 190 3.47 -20.64 -1.32
N VAL A 191 3.25 -19.33 -1.22
CA VAL A 191 4.15 -18.37 -0.58
C VAL A 191 3.82 -18.28 0.91
N ALA A 192 4.86 -18.29 1.77
CA ALA A 192 4.68 -18.13 3.21
C ALA A 192 4.26 -16.68 3.56
N LEU A 193 3.49 -16.51 4.65
CA LEU A 193 3.01 -15.19 5.07
C LEU A 193 4.14 -14.22 5.42
N GLY A 194 5.16 -14.73 6.12
CA GLY A 194 6.24 -13.90 6.61
C GLY A 194 7.42 -14.72 7.11
N TRP A 195 8.47 -14.01 7.48
CA TRP A 195 9.72 -14.59 7.98
C TRP A 195 10.32 -13.72 9.09
N HIS A 196 10.91 -14.37 10.09
CA HIS A 196 11.57 -13.78 11.25
C HIS A 196 13.00 -14.32 11.38
N PRO A 197 14.03 -13.47 11.46
CA PRO A 197 15.41 -13.91 11.66
C PRO A 197 15.65 -14.64 12.99
N GLU A 198 14.76 -14.47 13.97
CA GLU A 198 14.91 -15.03 15.31
C GLU A 198 14.54 -16.52 15.42
N THR A 199 13.87 -17.09 14.41
CA THR A 199 13.25 -18.43 14.53
C THR A 199 14.00 -19.48 13.72
N GLY A 200 13.89 -20.76 14.13
CA GLY A 200 14.70 -21.85 13.59
C GLY A 200 14.71 -21.96 12.06
N THR A 201 13.54 -22.11 11.43
CA THR A 201 13.39 -22.06 9.96
C THR A 201 13.22 -20.63 9.44
N GLY A 202 12.95 -19.68 10.32
CA GLY A 202 12.61 -18.31 10.00
C GLY A 202 11.17 -18.10 9.52
N PHE A 203 10.61 -19.01 8.73
CA PHE A 203 9.28 -18.85 8.13
C PHE A 203 8.13 -19.02 9.14
N LEU A 204 7.13 -18.14 9.03
CA LEU A 204 5.85 -18.31 9.72
C LEU A 204 5.17 -19.62 9.27
N PRO A 205 4.36 -20.26 10.15
CA PRO A 205 3.68 -21.52 9.83
C PRO A 205 2.48 -21.36 8.90
N TYR A 206 2.16 -20.13 8.49
CA TYR A 206 1.02 -19.79 7.65
C TYR A 206 1.46 -19.51 6.21
N ASP A 207 0.61 -19.90 5.25
CA ASP A 207 0.82 -19.70 3.82
C ASP A 207 -0.35 -18.91 3.23
N TRP A 208 -0.08 -18.10 2.20
CA TRP A 208 -1.11 -17.38 1.47
C TRP A 208 -1.92 -18.35 0.61
N ARG A 209 -3.17 -18.60 1.01
CA ARG A 209 -4.13 -19.42 0.27
C ARG A 209 -5.34 -18.57 -0.07
N GLY A 210 -5.60 -18.41 -1.37
CA GLY A 210 -6.73 -17.62 -1.86
C GLY A 210 -8.09 -18.27 -1.57
N TYR A 211 -9.18 -17.53 -1.67
CA TYR A 211 -9.27 -16.13 -2.13
C TYR A 211 -9.17 -15.12 -0.97
N ASN A 212 -8.30 -14.12 -1.10
CA ASN A 212 -8.08 -13.03 -0.13
C ASN A 212 -7.31 -11.85 -0.77
N GLU A 213 -6.83 -10.89 0.01
CA GLU A 213 -6.08 -9.70 -0.41
C GLU A 213 -4.75 -10.01 -1.12
N ALA A 214 -4.23 -11.22 -0.94
CA ALA A 214 -2.92 -11.64 -1.41
C ALA A 214 -2.87 -12.10 -2.87
N MET A 215 -3.89 -11.83 -3.69
CA MET A 215 -3.86 -12.23 -5.10
C MET A 215 -2.69 -11.66 -5.88
N ILE A 216 -2.30 -10.40 -5.60
CA ILE A 216 -1.19 -9.73 -6.32
C ILE A 216 0.17 -10.41 -6.09
N LEU A 217 0.32 -11.21 -5.02
CA LEU A 217 1.54 -12.00 -4.77
C LEU A 217 1.81 -13.06 -5.84
N TYR A 218 0.77 -13.53 -6.52
CA TYR A 218 0.83 -14.67 -7.44
C TYR A 218 0.82 -14.28 -8.93
N LEU A 219 0.83 -12.98 -9.24
CA LEU A 219 0.89 -12.43 -10.60
C LEU A 219 2.32 -12.06 -10.98
#